data_AF-A0A432SLN9-F1
#
_entry.id   AF-A0A432SLN9-F1
#
_cell.length_a   1.000
_cell.length_b   1.000
_cell.length_c   1.000
_cell.angle_alpha   90.00
_cell.angle_beta   90.00
_cell.angle_gamma   90.00
#
_symmetry.space_group_name_H-M   'P 1'
#
loop_
_entity.id
_entity.type
_entity.pdbx_description
1 polymer ?
#
loop_
_entity_poly.entity_id
_entity_poly.type
_entity_poly.pdbx_seq_one_letter_code
_entity_poly.pdbx_strand_id
1 'polypeptide(L)'
;MHEFSSHKKSIIRLLRPHQYIKNLFIFFPIFFALKITDFDLLFKAFVAFVAFSLVASAIYVLNDYFDIEVDKVHPKKRFRPLASGEISKEQARVIMLVLFILGFFLMSLLSLKATLFLGLYALMNVAYSIKLKHISIVDTVTIAVGFVLRLFVGSAVTGIVLSKWIVIMVFLLALFLALAKRRDDVLIFLKNGTQSREVIKNYN
;
A
#
# COMPACT_ATOMS: atom_id res chain seq x y z
N MET A 1 -6.61 11.39 30.65
CA MET A 1 -6.37 12.10 29.37
C MET A 1 -5.16 11.57 28.58
N HIS A 2 -4.06 11.15 29.25
CA HIS A 2 -2.87 10.59 28.59
C HIS A 2 -3.09 9.27 27.83
N GLU A 3 -3.90 8.35 28.38
CA GLU A 3 -4.16 7.02 27.77
C GLU A 3 -4.90 7.13 26.43
N PHE A 4 -5.90 8.02 26.35
CA PHE A 4 -6.68 8.28 25.14
C PHE A 4 -5.84 8.91 24.02
N SER A 5 -4.88 9.77 24.39
CA SER A 5 -3.92 10.33 23.42
C SER A 5 -2.92 9.29 22.93
N SER A 6 -2.57 8.32 23.77
CA SER A 6 -1.68 7.21 23.40
C SER A 6 -2.38 6.29 22.38
N HIS A 7 -3.62 5.89 22.67
CA HIS A 7 -4.39 4.98 21.83
C HIS A 7 -4.66 5.55 20.42
N LYS A 8 -5.02 6.83 20.31
CA LYS A 8 -5.19 7.51 19.00
C LYS A 8 -3.90 7.49 18.17
N LYS A 9 -2.74 7.72 18.81
CA LYS A 9 -1.44 7.70 18.13
C LYS A 9 -1.11 6.29 17.62
N SER A 10 -1.44 5.25 18.38
CA SER A 10 -1.27 3.86 17.97
C SER A 10 -2.12 3.50 16.74
N ILE A 11 -3.38 3.97 16.69
CA ILE A 11 -4.24 3.78 15.51
C ILE A 11 -3.64 4.48 14.29
N ILE A 12 -3.23 5.75 14.40
CA ILE A 12 -2.61 6.48 13.28
C ILE A 12 -1.33 5.77 12.79
N ARG A 13 -0.51 5.26 13.72
CA ARG A 13 0.69 4.48 13.39
C ARG A 13 0.34 3.19 12.66
N LEU A 14 -0.73 2.52 13.07
CA LEU A 14 -1.25 1.30 12.43
C LEU A 14 -1.71 1.55 11.00
N LEU A 15 -2.41 2.66 10.73
CA LEU A 15 -2.91 3.02 9.39
C LEU A 15 -1.80 3.42 8.40
N ARG A 16 -0.66 3.92 8.92
CA ARG A 16 0.52 4.35 8.13
C ARG A 16 0.21 5.43 7.07
N PRO A 17 -0.33 6.61 7.46
CA PRO A 17 -0.69 7.67 6.53
C PRO A 17 0.48 8.20 5.68
N HIS A 18 1.71 8.13 6.20
CA HIS A 18 2.92 8.47 5.42
C HIS A 18 3.09 7.62 4.14
N GLN A 19 2.47 6.44 4.07
CA GLN A 19 2.48 5.58 2.87
C GLN A 19 1.51 6.06 1.78
N TYR A 20 0.57 6.96 2.10
CA TYR A 20 -0.42 7.44 1.15
C TYR A 20 0.19 8.26 0.02
N ILE A 21 1.43 8.74 0.18
CA ILE A 21 2.20 9.38 -0.89
C ILE A 21 2.27 8.53 -2.16
N LYS A 22 2.25 7.20 -2.04
CA LYS A 22 2.22 6.28 -3.19
C LYS A 22 0.92 6.37 -3.97
N ASN A 23 -0.18 6.71 -3.30
CA ASN A 23 -1.48 6.83 -3.92
C ASN A 23 -1.61 8.11 -4.77
N LEU A 24 -0.63 9.03 -4.73
CA LEU A 24 -0.59 10.20 -5.61
C LEU A 24 -0.54 9.83 -7.11
N PHE A 25 -0.13 8.61 -7.45
CA PHE A 25 -0.19 8.08 -8.82
C PHE A 25 -1.61 8.04 -9.39
N ILE A 26 -2.66 8.08 -8.56
CA ILE A 26 -4.05 8.20 -8.99
C ILE A 26 -4.31 9.54 -9.70
N PHE A 27 -3.54 10.59 -9.41
CA PHE A 27 -3.69 11.91 -10.02
C PHE A 27 -2.88 12.08 -11.32
N PHE A 28 -1.95 11.17 -11.62
CA PHE A 28 -1.10 11.27 -12.80
C PHE A 28 -1.86 11.34 -14.13
N PRO A 29 -3.01 10.66 -14.33
CA PRO A 29 -3.78 10.80 -15.56
C PRO A 29 -4.22 12.25 -15.80
N ILE A 30 -4.63 12.97 -14.75
CA ILE A 30 -5.01 14.39 -14.82
C ILE A 30 -3.81 15.26 -15.18
N PHE A 31 -2.66 15.02 -14.53
CA PHE A 31 -1.42 15.74 -14.78
C PHE A 31 -0.97 15.60 -16.24
N PHE A 32 -0.90 14.38 -16.76
CA PHE A 32 -0.45 14.13 -18.14
C PHE A 32 -1.47 14.56 -19.20
N ALA A 33 -2.76 14.61 -18.86
CA ALA A 33 -3.78 15.18 -19.72
C ALA A 33 -3.85 16.72 -19.66
N LEU A 34 -2.99 17.35 -18.84
CA LEU A 34 -2.97 18.80 -18.59
C LEU A 34 -4.32 19.35 -18.09
N LYS A 35 -5.10 18.53 -17.37
CA LYS A 35 -6.41 18.88 -16.82
C LYS A 35 -6.37 19.24 -15.33
N ILE A 36 -5.23 19.73 -14.84
CA ILE A 36 -5.01 20.02 -13.41
C ILE A 36 -5.87 21.16 -12.87
N THR A 37 -6.57 21.90 -13.72
CA THR A 37 -7.54 22.96 -13.34
C THR A 37 -8.99 22.47 -13.34
N ASP A 38 -9.23 21.22 -13.75
CA ASP A 38 -10.56 20.62 -13.76
C ASP A 38 -10.93 20.12 -12.35
N PHE A 39 -11.73 20.92 -11.65
CA PHE A 39 -12.12 20.64 -10.27
C PHE A 39 -12.95 19.35 -10.11
N ASP A 40 -13.77 18.99 -11.10
CA ASP A 40 -14.57 17.76 -11.03
C ASP A 40 -13.65 16.52 -11.11
N LEU A 41 -12.68 16.54 -12.03
CA LEU A 41 -11.71 15.45 -12.15
C LEU A 41 -10.82 15.35 -10.91
N LEU A 42 -10.34 16.49 -10.39
CA LEU A 42 -9.56 16.53 -9.16
C LEU A 42 -10.35 15.99 -7.96
N PHE A 43 -11.62 16.36 -7.83
CA PHE A 43 -12.48 15.86 -6.76
C PHE A 43 -12.67 14.35 -6.86
N LYS A 44 -12.99 13.82 -8.05
CA LYS A 44 -13.09 12.36 -8.28
C LYS A 44 -11.78 11.64 -7.96
N ALA A 45 -10.64 12.17 -8.40
CA ALA A 45 -9.34 11.58 -8.09
C ALA A 45 -9.01 11.66 -6.59
N PHE A 46 -9.43 12.72 -5.89
CA PHE A 46 -9.26 12.86 -4.45
C PHE A 46 -10.10 11.85 -3.66
N VAL A 47 -11.39 11.68 -4.02
CA VAL A 47 -12.23 10.65 -3.40
C VAL A 47 -11.65 9.25 -3.67
N ALA A 48 -11.16 8.99 -4.89
CA ALA A 48 -10.48 7.73 -5.22
C ALA A 48 -9.18 7.54 -4.41
N PHE A 49 -8.41 8.61 -4.20
CA PHE A 49 -7.22 8.61 -3.35
C PHE A 49 -7.56 8.25 -1.90
N VAL A 50 -8.61 8.83 -1.34
CA VAL A 50 -9.08 8.50 0.02
C VAL A 50 -9.53 7.03 0.07
N ALA A 51 -10.39 6.61 -0.85
CA ALA A 51 -10.89 5.25 -0.95
C ALA A 51 -9.75 4.20 -1.04
N PHE A 52 -8.77 4.45 -1.91
CA PHE A 52 -7.59 3.60 -2.06
C PHE A 52 -6.73 3.59 -0.79
N SER A 53 -6.57 4.73 -0.12
CA SER A 53 -5.79 4.86 1.12
C SER A 53 -6.42 4.09 2.29
N LEU A 54 -7.75 4.06 2.38
CA LEU A 54 -8.47 3.24 3.37
C LEU A 54 -8.20 1.75 3.14
N VAL A 55 -8.37 1.26 1.91
CA VAL A 55 -8.08 -0.14 1.56
C VAL A 55 -6.61 -0.49 1.77
N ALA A 56 -5.68 0.40 1.40
CA ALA A 56 -4.26 0.20 1.65
C ALA A 56 -3.94 0.10 3.15
N SER A 57 -4.61 0.89 3.99
CA SER A 57 -4.48 0.80 5.45
C SER A 57 -5.02 -0.51 5.98
N ALA A 58 -6.18 -0.97 5.49
CA ALA A 58 -6.75 -2.26 5.85
C ALA A 58 -5.78 -3.42 5.54
N ILE A 59 -5.12 -3.36 4.39
CA ILE A 59 -4.07 -4.30 3.99
C ILE A 59 -2.85 -4.23 4.93
N TYR A 60 -2.43 -3.04 5.35
CA TYR A 60 -1.34 -2.92 6.33
C TYR A 60 -1.72 -3.50 7.69
N VAL A 61 -2.96 -3.29 8.14
CA VAL A 61 -3.48 -3.91 9.37
C VAL A 61 -3.53 -5.43 9.23
N LEU A 62 -4.03 -5.95 8.10
CA LEU A 62 -4.07 -7.39 7.82
C LEU A 62 -2.66 -8.00 7.84
N ASN A 63 -1.69 -7.33 7.24
CA ASN A 63 -0.31 -7.80 7.21
C ASN A 63 0.28 -7.86 8.63
N ASP A 64 0.12 -6.79 9.41
CA ASP A 64 0.57 -6.76 10.80
C ASP A 64 -0.18 -7.79 11.67
N TYR A 65 -1.42 -8.15 11.31
CA TYR A 65 -2.21 -9.18 11.99
C TYR A 65 -1.68 -10.60 11.76
N PHE A 66 -1.23 -10.92 10.54
CA PHE A 66 -0.60 -12.21 10.26
C PHE A 66 0.82 -12.30 10.81
N ASP A 67 1.54 -11.18 10.85
CA ASP A 67 2.94 -11.14 11.28
C ASP A 67 3.12 -10.91 12.79
N ILE A 68 2.05 -10.93 13.61
CA ILE A 68 2.11 -10.60 15.06
C ILE A 68 3.24 -11.36 15.79
N GLU A 69 3.27 -12.69 15.69
CA GLU A 69 4.22 -13.50 16.46
C GLU A 69 5.66 -13.33 15.95
N VAL A 70 5.84 -13.15 14.65
CA VAL A 70 7.14 -12.86 14.02
C VAL A 70 7.64 -11.46 14.40
N ASP A 71 6.73 -10.48 14.42
CA ASP A 71 7.07 -9.09 14.72
C ASP A 71 7.42 -8.89 16.20
N LYS A 72 6.85 -9.67 17.13
CA LYS A 72 7.19 -9.63 18.57
C LYS A 72 8.67 -9.88 18.86
N VAL A 73 9.28 -10.81 18.14
CA VAL A 73 10.70 -11.19 18.34
C VAL A 73 11.66 -10.32 17.52
N HIS A 74 11.16 -9.49 16.60
CA HIS A 74 11.99 -8.67 15.73
C HIS A 74 12.45 -7.38 16.44
N PRO A 75 13.74 -6.99 16.36
CA PRO A 75 14.32 -5.88 17.14
C PRO A 75 13.61 -4.52 16.94
N LYS A 76 13.22 -4.19 15.69
CA LYS A 76 12.46 -2.95 15.38
C LYS A 76 10.93 -3.15 15.29
N LYS A 77 10.44 -4.25 14.73
CA LYS A 77 8.99 -4.44 14.47
C LYS A 77 8.18 -4.81 15.72
N ARG A 78 8.84 -5.21 16.82
CA ARG A 78 8.18 -5.46 18.12
C ARG A 78 7.43 -4.25 18.68
N PHE A 79 7.76 -3.03 18.23
CA PHE A 79 7.10 -1.79 18.61
C PHE A 79 5.89 -1.43 17.72
N ARG A 80 5.50 -2.31 16.78
CA ARG A 80 4.26 -2.14 16.01
C ARG A 80 3.07 -2.29 16.95
N PRO A 81 1.98 -1.50 16.77
CA PRO A 81 0.85 -1.49 17.69
C PRO A 81 0.23 -2.87 17.99
N LEU A 82 0.16 -3.78 17.01
CA LEU A 82 -0.35 -5.14 17.23
C LEU A 82 0.67 -6.06 17.93
N ALA A 83 1.95 -5.93 17.61
CA ALA A 83 3.01 -6.76 18.20
C ALA A 83 3.31 -6.36 19.65
N SER A 84 3.25 -5.05 19.96
CA SER A 84 3.43 -4.52 21.32
C SER A 84 2.18 -4.65 22.20
N GLY A 85 1.02 -5.00 21.62
CA GLY A 85 -0.25 -5.11 22.34
C GLY A 85 -0.96 -3.78 22.60
N GLU A 86 -0.48 -2.66 22.04
CA GLU A 86 -1.16 -1.35 22.12
C GLU A 86 -2.54 -1.34 21.46
N ILE A 87 -2.74 -2.21 20.46
CA ILE A 87 -4.03 -2.47 19.79
C ILE A 87 -4.34 -3.96 19.88
N SER A 88 -5.54 -4.30 20.35
CA SER A 88 -5.95 -5.70 20.48
C SER A 88 -6.24 -6.35 19.12
N LYS A 89 -6.17 -7.69 19.05
CA LYS A 89 -6.50 -8.44 17.84
C LYS A 89 -7.95 -8.18 17.37
N GLU A 90 -8.88 -8.05 18.30
CA GLU A 90 -10.29 -7.73 18.00
C GLU A 90 -10.44 -6.31 17.42
N GLN A 91 -9.80 -5.31 18.04
CA GLN A 91 -9.80 -3.94 17.53
C GLN A 91 -9.22 -3.87 16.11
N ALA A 92 -8.10 -4.56 15.86
CA ALA A 92 -7.49 -4.62 14.54
C ALA A 92 -8.43 -5.22 13.48
N ARG A 93 -9.17 -6.30 13.82
CA ARG A 93 -10.16 -6.89 12.90
C ARG A 93 -11.28 -5.91 12.57
N VAL A 94 -11.84 -5.22 13.57
CA VAL A 94 -12.91 -4.24 13.36
C VAL A 94 -12.41 -3.07 12.50
N ILE A 95 -11.25 -2.49 12.83
CA ILE A 95 -10.63 -1.40 12.07
C ILE A 95 -10.42 -1.83 10.61
N MET A 96 -9.82 -3.00 10.39
CA MET A 96 -9.59 -3.54 9.06
C MET A 96 -10.88 -3.71 8.26
N LEU A 97 -11.92 -4.29 8.85
CA LEU A 97 -13.21 -4.51 8.19
C LEU A 97 -13.88 -3.19 7.81
N VAL A 98 -13.92 -2.23 8.74
CA VAL A 98 -14.50 -0.89 8.50
C VAL A 98 -13.77 -0.17 7.37
N LEU A 99 -12.44 -0.22 7.34
CA LEU A 99 -11.63 0.41 6.29
C LEU A 99 -11.86 -0.23 4.91
N PHE A 100 -11.96 -1.56 4.85
CA PHE A 100 -12.28 -2.25 3.59
C PHE A 100 -13.67 -1.86 3.09
N ILE A 101 -14.69 -1.95 3.95
CA ILE A 101 -16.07 -1.62 3.58
C ILE A 101 -16.15 -0.18 3.10
N LEU A 102 -15.64 0.77 3.88
CA LEU A 102 -15.70 2.18 3.51
C LEU A 102 -14.90 2.50 2.24
N GLY A 103 -13.70 1.92 2.09
CA GLY A 103 -12.87 2.12 0.91
C GLY A 103 -13.50 1.58 -0.37
N PHE A 104 -14.03 0.35 -0.34
CA PHE A 104 -14.73 -0.22 -1.49
C PHE A 104 -16.06 0.49 -1.78
N PHE A 105 -16.80 0.87 -0.74
CA PHE A 105 -18.04 1.64 -0.89
C PHE A 105 -17.77 2.97 -1.60
N LEU A 106 -16.82 3.78 -1.11
CA LEU A 106 -16.46 5.05 -1.74
C LEU A 106 -15.98 4.90 -3.19
N MET A 107 -15.18 3.87 -3.49
CA MET A 107 -14.74 3.62 -4.86
C MET A 107 -15.90 3.22 -5.79
N SER A 108 -16.85 2.44 -5.26
CA SER A 108 -18.01 1.97 -6.02
C SER A 108 -18.96 3.10 -6.43
N LEU A 109 -19.04 4.16 -5.61
CA LEU A 109 -19.78 5.38 -5.95
C LEU A 109 -19.15 6.17 -7.11
N LEU A 110 -17.85 5.99 -7.37
CA LEU A 110 -17.16 6.68 -8.46
C LEU A 110 -17.18 5.88 -9.76
N SER A 111 -16.78 4.60 -9.70
CA SER A 111 -16.61 3.77 -10.89
C SER A 111 -16.48 2.30 -10.55
N LEU A 112 -17.31 1.47 -11.21
CA LEU A 112 -17.21 0.01 -11.09
C LEU A 112 -15.85 -0.49 -11.59
N LYS A 113 -15.32 0.08 -12.68
CA LYS A 113 -13.98 -0.29 -13.21
C LYS A 113 -12.87 0.01 -12.20
N ALA A 114 -12.93 1.18 -11.54
CA ALA A 114 -11.96 1.54 -10.51
C ALA A 114 -12.05 0.61 -9.30
N THR A 115 -13.27 0.20 -8.93
CA THR A 115 -13.53 -0.77 -7.85
C THR A 115 -12.91 -2.14 -8.16
N LEU A 116 -12.99 -2.61 -9.41
CA LEU A 116 -12.34 -3.85 -9.83
C LEU A 116 -10.80 -3.75 -9.76
N PHE A 117 -10.21 -2.63 -10.19
CA PHE A 117 -8.75 -2.42 -10.04
C PHE A 117 -8.32 -2.37 -8.57
N LEU A 118 -9.13 -1.73 -7.70
CA LEU A 118 -8.90 -1.73 -6.26
C LEU A 118 -9.02 -3.14 -5.65
N GLY A 119 -9.99 -3.93 -6.13
CA GLY A 119 -10.17 -5.34 -5.77
C GLY A 119 -8.97 -6.19 -6.16
N LEU A 120 -8.48 -6.03 -7.40
CA LEU A 120 -7.28 -6.71 -7.88
C LEU A 120 -6.05 -6.31 -7.06
N TYR A 121 -5.91 -5.02 -6.73
CA TYR A 121 -4.86 -4.55 -5.83
C TYR A 121 -4.96 -5.20 -4.45
N ALA A 122 -6.15 -5.25 -3.85
CA ALA A 122 -6.36 -5.86 -2.55
C ALA A 122 -6.03 -7.36 -2.58
N LEU A 123 -6.57 -8.10 -3.54
CA LEU A 123 -6.32 -9.53 -3.72
C LEU A 123 -4.82 -9.83 -3.88
N MET A 124 -4.14 -9.06 -4.73
CA MET A 124 -2.70 -9.18 -4.94
C MET A 124 -1.91 -8.97 -3.64
N ASN A 125 -2.27 -7.96 -2.83
CA ASN A 125 -1.58 -7.71 -1.56
C ASN A 125 -1.89 -8.77 -0.49
N VAL A 126 -3.11 -9.31 -0.46
CA VAL A 126 -3.47 -10.42 0.44
C VAL A 126 -2.67 -11.67 0.08
N ALA A 127 -2.66 -12.03 -1.21
CA ALA A 127 -1.85 -13.15 -1.71
C ALA A 127 -0.36 -12.94 -1.42
N TYR A 128 0.12 -11.70 -1.51
CA TYR A 128 1.48 -11.33 -1.16
C TYR A 128 1.79 -11.56 0.32
N SER A 129 0.93 -11.07 1.22
CA SER A 129 1.11 -11.22 2.67
C SER A 129 1.14 -12.68 3.12
N ILE A 130 0.35 -13.55 2.47
CA ILE A 130 0.22 -14.97 2.85
C ILE A 130 1.34 -15.83 2.28
N LYS A 131 1.74 -15.63 1.00
CA LYS A 131 2.57 -16.62 0.29
C LYS A 131 3.70 -16.03 -0.54
N LEU A 132 3.51 -14.87 -1.18
CA LEU A 132 4.47 -14.39 -2.18
C LEU A 132 5.64 -13.60 -1.57
N LYS A 133 5.58 -13.22 -0.30
CA LYS A 133 6.67 -12.49 0.38
C LYS A 133 7.99 -13.27 0.51
N HIS A 134 8.02 -14.56 0.17
CA HIS A 134 9.19 -15.42 0.27
C HIS A 134 9.90 -15.68 -1.07
N ILE A 135 9.34 -15.22 -2.20
CA ILE A 135 9.91 -15.45 -3.53
C ILE A 135 10.61 -14.17 -4.03
N SER A 136 11.90 -14.27 -4.32
CA SER A 136 12.69 -13.18 -4.90
C SER A 136 12.13 -12.73 -6.24
N ILE A 137 12.29 -11.45 -6.56
CA ILE A 137 11.78 -10.79 -7.78
C ILE A 137 10.26 -10.61 -7.81
N VAL A 138 9.47 -11.61 -7.43
CA VAL A 138 7.99 -11.53 -7.38
C VAL A 138 7.53 -10.40 -6.46
N ASP A 139 8.22 -10.18 -5.35
CA ASP A 139 8.01 -9.02 -4.46
C ASP A 139 8.16 -7.68 -5.19
N THR A 140 9.27 -7.50 -5.90
CA THR A 140 9.57 -6.27 -6.65
C THR A 140 8.54 -6.02 -7.76
N VAL A 141 8.19 -7.06 -8.51
CA VAL A 141 7.18 -6.98 -9.59
C VAL A 141 5.81 -6.67 -9.00
N THR A 142 5.43 -7.28 -7.87
CA THR A 142 4.17 -6.99 -7.17
C THR A 142 4.07 -5.51 -6.77
N ILE A 143 5.17 -4.93 -6.27
CA ILE A 143 5.23 -3.50 -5.96
C ILE A 143 5.00 -2.67 -7.24
N ALA A 144 5.69 -2.99 -8.33
CA ALA A 144 5.57 -2.27 -9.60
C ALA A 144 4.14 -2.33 -10.19
N VAL A 145 3.54 -3.52 -10.21
CA VAL A 145 2.14 -3.72 -10.62
C VAL A 145 1.20 -2.91 -9.72
N GLY A 146 1.47 -2.84 -8.41
CA GLY A 146 0.70 -2.02 -7.49
C GLY A 146 0.69 -0.52 -7.84
N PHE A 147 1.79 0.02 -8.37
CA PHE A 147 1.82 1.42 -8.86
C PHE A 147 1.01 1.58 -10.15
N VAL A 148 1.09 0.61 -11.06
CA VAL A 148 0.30 0.60 -12.29
C VAL A 148 -1.20 0.52 -11.99
N LEU A 149 -1.63 -0.29 -11.01
CA LEU A 149 -3.04 -0.37 -10.61
C LEU A 149 -3.57 0.98 -10.08
N ARG A 150 -2.76 1.76 -9.37
CA ARG A 150 -3.14 3.12 -8.92
C ARG A 150 -3.37 4.05 -10.10
N LEU A 151 -2.49 3.97 -11.11
CA LEU A 151 -2.63 4.74 -12.34
C LEU A 151 -3.94 4.37 -13.07
N PHE A 152 -4.26 3.08 -13.16
CA PHE A 152 -5.52 2.60 -13.75
C PHE A 152 -6.76 3.01 -12.96
N VAL A 153 -6.71 3.03 -11.63
CA VAL A 153 -7.78 3.59 -10.79
C VAL A 153 -8.00 5.07 -11.15
N GLY A 154 -6.93 5.86 -11.25
CA GLY A 154 -7.02 7.26 -11.67
C GLY A 154 -7.67 7.44 -13.04
N SER A 155 -7.25 6.63 -14.01
CA SER A 155 -7.84 6.62 -15.36
C SER A 155 -9.33 6.26 -15.33
N ALA A 156 -9.71 5.24 -14.55
CA ALA A 156 -11.07 4.75 -14.48
C ALA A 156 -12.06 5.71 -13.79
N VAL A 157 -11.60 6.55 -12.85
CA VAL A 157 -12.46 7.55 -12.19
C VAL A 157 -12.51 8.89 -12.94
N THR A 158 -11.48 9.22 -13.72
CA THR A 158 -11.41 10.46 -14.48
C THR A 158 -11.88 10.31 -15.93
N GLY A 159 -11.97 9.08 -16.44
CA GLY A 159 -12.25 8.81 -17.85
C GLY A 159 -11.09 9.11 -18.80
N ILE A 160 -9.93 9.54 -18.27
CA ILE A 160 -8.74 9.84 -19.08
C ILE A 160 -8.09 8.53 -19.51
N VAL A 161 -8.01 8.30 -20.81
CA VAL A 161 -7.34 7.12 -21.37
C VAL A 161 -5.83 7.24 -21.21
N LEU A 162 -5.21 6.18 -20.69
CA LEU A 162 -3.76 6.13 -20.51
C LEU A 162 -3.07 5.73 -21.81
N SER A 163 -1.99 6.43 -22.15
CA SER A 163 -1.08 5.95 -23.20
C SER A 163 -0.31 4.73 -22.69
N LYS A 164 -0.02 3.79 -23.60
CA LYS A 164 0.82 2.62 -23.30
C LYS A 164 2.18 3.04 -22.73
N TRP A 165 2.71 4.17 -23.20
CA TRP A 165 3.97 4.75 -22.74
C TRP A 165 3.95 5.12 -21.26
N ILE A 166 2.92 5.83 -20.77
CA ILE A 166 2.85 6.22 -19.35
C ILE A 166 2.77 4.97 -18.47
N VAL A 167 2.00 3.95 -18.88
CA VAL A 167 1.89 2.69 -18.14
C VAL A 167 3.26 2.01 -18.03
N ILE A 168 4.00 1.90 -19.13
CA ILE A 168 5.34 1.31 -19.16
C ILE A 168 6.32 2.13 -18.31
N MET A 169 6.30 3.46 -18.42
CA MET A 169 7.20 4.34 -17.65
C MET A 169 6.94 4.23 -16.14
N VAL A 170 5.67 4.23 -15.71
CA VAL A 170 5.31 4.04 -14.30
C VAL A 170 5.73 2.67 -13.81
N PHE A 171 5.54 1.62 -14.62
CA PHE A 171 5.98 0.28 -14.28
C PHE A 171 7.49 0.18 -14.09
N LEU A 172 8.27 0.67 -15.07
CA LEU A 172 9.74 0.64 -15.02
C LEU A 172 10.30 1.50 -13.89
N LEU A 173 9.73 2.69 -13.66
CA LEU A 173 10.11 3.55 -12.53
C LEU A 173 9.86 2.85 -11.21
N ALA A 174 8.68 2.24 -11.03
CA ALA A 174 8.35 1.53 -9.80
C ALA A 174 9.23 0.30 -9.58
N LEU A 175 9.55 -0.44 -10.66
CA LEU A 175 10.46 -1.57 -10.63
C LEU A 175 11.88 -1.12 -10.24
N PHE A 176 12.37 -0.05 -10.83
CA PHE A 176 13.67 0.54 -10.51
C PHE A 176 13.76 0.95 -9.04
N LEU A 177 12.77 1.67 -8.52
CA LEU A 177 12.73 2.08 -7.11
C LEU A 177 12.66 0.88 -6.16
N ALA A 178 11.91 -0.16 -6.52
CA ALA A 178 11.83 -1.37 -5.73
C ALA A 178 13.15 -2.16 -5.74
N LEU A 179 13.84 -2.25 -6.88
CA LEU A 179 15.16 -2.90 -6.99
C LEU A 179 16.25 -2.10 -6.25
N ALA A 180 16.27 -0.78 -6.38
CA ALA A 180 17.20 0.09 -5.67
C ALA A 180 17.09 -0.12 -4.14
N LYS A 181 15.85 -0.16 -3.64
CA LYS A 181 15.60 -0.47 -2.23
C LYS A 181 16.09 -1.87 -1.83
N ARG A 182 15.97 -2.87 -2.70
CA ARG A 182 16.46 -4.24 -2.41
C ARG A 182 17.98 -4.29 -2.39
N ARG A 183 18.64 -3.55 -3.28
CA ARG A 183 20.10 -3.42 -3.27
C ARG A 183 20.58 -2.78 -1.96
N ASP A 184 19.92 -1.74 -1.49
CA ASP A 184 20.26 -1.10 -0.20
C ASP A 184 20.08 -2.07 0.99
N ASP A 185 19.00 -2.85 0.99
CA ASP A 185 18.77 -3.91 2.01
C ASP A 185 19.92 -4.95 2.01
N VAL A 186 20.41 -5.38 0.84
CA VAL A 186 21.55 -6.31 0.70
C VAL A 186 22.85 -5.68 1.22
N LEU A 187 23.12 -4.43 0.87
CA LEU A 187 24.33 -3.73 1.32
C LEU A 187 24.37 -3.55 2.85
N ILE A 188 23.22 -3.31 3.48
CA ILE A 188 23.09 -3.24 4.95
C ILE A 188 23.34 -4.61 5.57
N PHE A 189 22.80 -5.68 4.97
CA PHE A 189 23.05 -7.05 5.44
C PHE A 189 24.54 -7.41 5.38
N LEU A 190 25.23 -7.10 4.27
CA LEU A 190 26.67 -7.36 4.11
C LEU A 190 27.52 -6.57 5.13
N LYS A 191 27.11 -5.35 5.49
CA LYS A 191 27.85 -4.51 6.44
C LYS A 191 27.63 -4.90 7.91
N ASN A 192 26.40 -5.23 8.28
CA ASN A 192 26.00 -5.33 9.69
C ASN A 192 25.59 -6.76 10.12
N GLY A 193 25.53 -7.72 9.20
CA GLY A 193 25.04 -9.09 9.45
C GLY A 193 23.54 -9.18 9.78
N THR A 194 22.84 -8.05 9.94
CA THR A 194 21.42 -8.00 10.31
C THR A 194 20.52 -8.20 9.08
N GLN A 195 19.74 -9.27 9.07
CA GLN A 195 18.77 -9.55 8.02
C GLN A 195 17.52 -8.66 8.17
N SER A 196 17.21 -7.83 7.18
CA SER A 196 15.97 -7.04 7.19
C SER A 196 14.76 -7.81 6.64
N ARG A 197 14.99 -8.82 5.78
CA ARG A 197 13.98 -9.70 5.15
C ARG A 197 14.57 -11.07 4.75
N GLU A 198 13.74 -12.12 4.75
CA GLU A 198 14.16 -13.49 4.36
C GLU A 198 14.63 -13.60 2.90
N VAL A 199 13.98 -12.86 1.99
CA VAL A 199 14.22 -12.91 0.53
C VAL A 199 15.64 -12.48 0.15
N ILE A 200 16.35 -11.78 1.05
CA ILE A 200 17.72 -11.31 0.83
C ILE A 200 18.68 -12.45 0.54
N LYS A 201 18.47 -13.65 1.13
CA LYS A 201 19.34 -14.83 0.93
C LYS A 201 19.42 -15.31 -0.52
N ASN A 202 18.44 -14.93 -1.34
CA ASN A 202 18.28 -15.37 -2.71
C ASN A 202 18.71 -14.28 -3.72
N TYR A 203 19.25 -13.16 -3.25
CA TYR A 203 19.92 -12.17 -4.10
C TYR A 203 21.42 -12.45 -4.03
N ASN A 204 22.02 -12.80 -5.19
CA ASN A 204 23.47 -12.96 -5.33
C ASN A 204 24.20 -11.62 -5.26
#